data_AF-I4GT55-F1
#
_entry.id   AF-I4GT55-F1
#
_cell.length_a   1.000
_cell.length_b   1.000
_cell.length_c   1.000
_cell.angle_alpha   90.00
_cell.angle_beta   90.00
_cell.angle_gamma   90.00
#
_symmetry.space_group_name_H-M   'P 1'
#
loop_
_entity.id
_entity.type
_entity.pdbx_description
1 polymer ?
#
loop_
_entity_poly.entity_id
_entity_poly.type
_entity_poly.pdbx_seq_one_letter_code
_entity_poly.pdbx_strand_id
1 'polypeptide(L)'
;MNPLISIERLKSKQTISRIPYISYHSLFKAISVIHVSLRLYCPIYNISDDEFFEFSPLLALIESSVYETDIETENNQKNSNLSPHLAPWDNRKIIIQSFLKEFNLEHHTILEQIDNLGEYFELESQLVASEKITLEDVIRASELRSSDLRIIHTILVQMSGKSYRAEIFEILSPTEILSEFQDDFCSYKRDVAAGNYNTYWMFQKLYGEEAHHYLKAEIDRYKNLFEEKLKLFPEEEQERYTKKWSRFWKRYSYLSSAELIRQVALEGVENNE
;
A
#
# COMPACT_ATOMS: atom_id res chain seq x y z
N MET A 1 31.63 -41.31 -16.63
CA MET A 1 30.79 -40.20 -16.12
C MET A 1 31.70 -39.02 -15.84
N ASN A 2 31.68 -38.04 -16.73
CA ASN A 2 32.32 -36.73 -16.51
C ASN A 2 31.20 -35.74 -16.19
N PRO A 3 31.44 -34.76 -15.29
CA PRO A 3 30.41 -33.82 -14.90
C PRO A 3 29.91 -33.07 -16.13
N LEU A 4 28.58 -32.97 -16.25
CA LEU A 4 27.84 -32.42 -17.40
C LEU A 4 28.23 -30.97 -17.76
N ILE A 5 28.99 -30.28 -16.90
CA ILE A 5 29.44 -28.91 -17.13
C ILE A 5 30.87 -28.75 -16.58
N SER A 6 31.81 -28.42 -17.48
CA SER A 6 33.18 -28.01 -17.11
C SER A 6 33.14 -26.68 -16.36
N ILE A 7 33.94 -26.55 -15.29
CA ILE A 7 34.10 -25.31 -14.51
C ILE A 7 34.52 -24.12 -15.40
N GLU A 8 35.11 -24.35 -16.57
CA GLU A 8 35.43 -23.30 -17.54
C GLU A 8 34.19 -22.70 -18.23
N ARG A 9 33.09 -23.43 -18.38
CA ARG A 9 31.81 -22.90 -18.90
C ARG A 9 31.12 -21.94 -17.92
N LEU A 10 31.48 -21.98 -16.64
CA LEU A 10 30.98 -21.03 -15.63
C LEU A 10 31.73 -19.69 -15.70
N LYS A 11 32.98 -19.68 -16.21
CA LYS A 11 33.78 -18.44 -16.30
C LYS A 11 33.37 -17.54 -17.47
N SER A 12 32.60 -18.04 -18.46
CA SER A 12 32.17 -17.28 -19.64
C SER A 12 30.70 -16.83 -19.64
N LYS A 13 29.92 -17.14 -18.59
CA LYS A 13 28.50 -16.74 -18.49
C LYS A 13 28.32 -15.62 -17.48
N GLN A 14 28.58 -14.39 -17.91
CA GLN A 14 28.31 -13.16 -17.16
C GLN A 14 27.02 -12.44 -17.59
N THR A 15 26.16 -13.04 -18.44
CA THR A 15 25.14 -12.26 -19.17
C THR A 15 23.71 -12.33 -18.61
N ILE A 16 23.23 -13.44 -18.04
CA ILE A 16 21.87 -13.49 -17.43
C ILE A 16 21.86 -12.91 -16.01
N SER A 17 22.97 -13.06 -15.29
CA SER A 17 23.15 -12.55 -13.92
C SER A 17 23.32 -11.02 -13.82
N ARG A 18 23.23 -10.31 -14.95
CA ARG A 18 23.38 -8.84 -15.04
C ARG A 18 22.13 -8.14 -15.58
N ILE A 19 21.05 -8.89 -15.81
CA ILE A 19 19.78 -8.35 -16.29
C ILE A 19 18.97 -7.94 -15.05
N PRO A 20 18.54 -6.68 -14.91
CA PRO A 20 17.54 -6.34 -13.89
C PRO A 20 16.24 -7.07 -14.25
N TYR A 21 15.77 -7.96 -13.38
CA TYR A 21 14.46 -8.61 -13.51
C TYR A 21 13.74 -8.52 -12.18
N ILE A 22 12.44 -8.30 -12.23
CA ILE A 22 11.58 -8.31 -11.04
C ILE A 22 11.59 -9.71 -10.44
N SER A 23 11.77 -9.81 -9.13
CA SER A 23 11.82 -11.12 -8.48
C SER A 23 10.45 -11.82 -8.57
N TYR A 24 10.44 -13.16 -8.68
CA TYR A 24 9.20 -13.94 -8.63
C TYR A 24 8.41 -13.67 -7.34
N HIS A 25 9.13 -13.43 -6.23
CA HIS A 25 8.50 -13.12 -4.96
C HIS A 25 7.78 -11.76 -5.00
N SER A 26 8.40 -10.74 -5.60
CA SER A 26 7.79 -9.42 -5.80
C SER A 26 6.54 -9.53 -6.66
N LEU A 27 6.60 -10.28 -7.77
CA LEU A 27 5.43 -10.55 -8.61
C LEU A 27 4.33 -11.27 -7.83
N PHE A 28 4.68 -12.31 -7.07
CA PHE A 28 3.71 -13.04 -6.25
C PHE A 28 3.01 -12.12 -5.24
N LYS A 29 3.75 -11.20 -4.63
CA LYS A 29 3.22 -10.20 -3.69
C LYS A 29 2.34 -9.19 -4.42
N ALA A 30 2.74 -8.71 -5.59
CA ALA A 30 1.92 -7.80 -6.40
C ALA A 30 0.54 -8.36 -6.75
N ILE A 31 0.41 -9.69 -6.92
CA ILE A 31 -0.89 -10.31 -7.21
C ILE A 31 -1.94 -10.01 -6.13
N SER A 32 -1.58 -9.84 -4.84
CA SER A 32 -2.59 -9.50 -3.83
C SER A 32 -3.22 -8.13 -4.06
N VAL A 33 -2.42 -7.12 -4.41
CA VAL A 33 -2.90 -5.76 -4.71
C VAL A 33 -3.67 -5.73 -6.02
N ILE A 34 -3.21 -6.46 -7.05
CA ILE A 34 -3.93 -6.63 -8.32
C ILE A 34 -5.30 -7.26 -8.06
N HIS A 35 -5.36 -8.30 -7.23
CA HIS A 35 -6.60 -8.98 -6.90
C HIS A 35 -7.58 -8.08 -6.11
N VAL A 36 -7.08 -7.24 -5.20
CA VAL A 36 -7.88 -6.20 -4.54
C VAL A 36 -8.41 -5.21 -5.57
N SER A 37 -7.57 -4.75 -6.48
CA SER A 37 -7.92 -3.79 -7.53
C SER A 37 -9.00 -4.32 -8.47
N LEU A 38 -8.92 -5.60 -8.87
CA LEU A 38 -9.96 -6.28 -9.65
C LEU A 38 -11.32 -6.23 -8.94
N ARG A 39 -11.38 -6.56 -7.64
CA ARG A 39 -12.65 -6.59 -6.90
C ARG A 39 -13.16 -5.22 -6.49
N LEU A 40 -12.26 -4.26 -6.30
CA LEU A 40 -12.59 -2.93 -5.83
C LEU A 40 -13.01 -2.04 -6.99
N TYR A 41 -12.13 -1.86 -7.98
CA TYR A 41 -12.24 -0.84 -9.02
C TYR A 41 -12.97 -1.31 -10.27
N CYS A 42 -12.73 -2.54 -10.77
CA CYS A 42 -13.35 -2.98 -12.02
C CYS A 42 -14.89 -2.88 -12.02
N PRO A 43 -15.61 -3.28 -10.95
CA PRO A 43 -17.06 -3.13 -10.92
C PRO A 43 -17.50 -1.65 -10.85
N ILE A 44 -16.64 -0.73 -10.41
CA ILE A 44 -16.96 0.71 -10.33
C ILE A 44 -16.93 1.32 -11.73
N TYR A 45 -15.92 0.98 -12.53
CA TYR A 45 -15.71 1.52 -13.87
C TYR A 45 -16.29 0.66 -14.99
N ASN A 46 -16.95 -0.45 -14.63
CA ASN A 46 -17.46 -1.47 -15.56
C ASN A 46 -16.36 -1.95 -16.51
N ILE A 47 -15.22 -2.32 -15.93
CA ILE A 47 -14.09 -2.96 -16.61
C ILE A 47 -14.33 -4.47 -16.53
N SER A 48 -14.31 -5.14 -17.67
CA SER A 48 -14.45 -6.60 -17.75
C SER A 48 -13.19 -7.32 -17.25
N ASP A 49 -13.34 -8.60 -16.90
CA ASP A 49 -12.20 -9.43 -16.51
C ASP A 49 -11.16 -9.50 -17.64
N ASP A 50 -11.59 -9.61 -18.89
CA ASP A 50 -10.71 -9.66 -20.07
C ASP A 50 -9.88 -8.36 -20.20
N GLU A 51 -10.54 -7.19 -20.15
CA GLU A 51 -9.84 -5.89 -20.14
C GLU A 51 -8.85 -5.81 -18.97
N PHE A 52 -9.27 -6.22 -17.78
CA PHE A 52 -8.40 -6.19 -16.60
C PHE A 52 -7.15 -7.07 -16.79
N PHE A 53 -7.30 -8.27 -17.34
CA PHE A 53 -6.16 -9.17 -17.57
C PHE A 53 -5.21 -8.64 -18.64
N GLU A 54 -5.70 -7.90 -19.65
CA GLU A 54 -4.84 -7.19 -20.61
C GLU A 54 -4.00 -6.10 -19.92
N PHE A 55 -4.56 -5.43 -18.90
CA PHE A 55 -3.86 -4.38 -18.15
C PHE A 55 -2.92 -4.92 -17.06
N SER A 56 -3.22 -6.12 -16.53
CA SER A 56 -2.55 -6.70 -15.36
C SER A 56 -1.02 -6.79 -15.44
N PRO A 57 -0.35 -6.99 -16.60
CA PRO A 57 1.12 -7.02 -16.65
C PRO A 57 1.77 -5.70 -16.24
N LEU A 58 1.21 -4.56 -16.67
CA LEU A 58 1.74 -3.24 -16.29
C LEU A 58 1.46 -2.95 -14.81
N LEU A 59 0.26 -3.30 -14.33
CA LEU A 59 -0.09 -3.16 -12.92
C LEU A 59 0.85 -4.00 -12.04
N ALA A 60 1.14 -5.24 -12.43
CA ALA A 60 2.06 -6.12 -11.73
C ALA A 60 3.49 -5.59 -11.70
N LEU A 61 3.97 -5.03 -12.82
CA LEU A 61 5.29 -4.44 -12.93
C LEU A 61 5.47 -3.28 -11.93
N ILE A 62 4.50 -2.38 -11.89
CA ILE A 62 4.53 -1.19 -11.04
C ILE A 62 4.45 -1.59 -9.57
N GLU A 63 3.47 -2.41 -9.22
CA GLU A 63 3.29 -2.89 -7.85
C GLU A 63 4.50 -3.67 -7.35
N SER A 64 5.09 -4.53 -8.19
CA SER A 64 6.32 -5.24 -7.82
C SER A 64 7.49 -4.28 -7.61
N SER A 65 7.54 -3.19 -8.36
CA SER A 65 8.58 -2.15 -8.18
C SER A 65 8.40 -1.39 -6.87
N VAL A 66 7.15 -1.13 -6.47
CA VAL A 66 6.83 -0.57 -5.15
C VAL A 66 7.28 -1.54 -4.05
N TYR A 67 6.89 -2.82 -4.14
CA TYR A 67 7.27 -3.83 -3.16
C TYR A 67 8.79 -4.01 -3.00
N GLU A 68 9.55 -3.98 -4.10
CA GLU A 68 11.01 -4.02 -4.02
C GLU A 68 11.58 -2.76 -3.37
N THR A 69 10.97 -1.59 -3.60
CA THR A 69 11.35 -0.33 -2.94
C THR A 69 11.13 -0.42 -1.43
N ASP A 70 10.01 -0.99 -1.01
CA ASP A 70 9.68 -1.21 0.39
C ASP A 70 10.74 -2.09 1.08
N ILE A 71 11.07 -3.24 0.48
CA ILE A 71 12.15 -4.12 0.98
C ILE A 71 13.50 -3.40 1.04
N GLU A 72 13.86 -2.65 -0.01
CA GLU A 72 15.12 -1.88 -0.05
C GLU A 72 15.14 -0.82 1.06
N THR A 73 14.02 -0.15 1.31
CA THR A 73 13.85 0.87 2.37
C THR A 73 13.98 0.27 3.76
N GLU A 74 13.24 -0.80 4.07
CA GLU A 74 13.35 -1.49 5.37
C GLU A 74 14.76 -2.02 5.65
N ASN A 75 15.44 -2.53 4.62
CA ASN A 75 16.83 -2.99 4.74
C ASN A 75 17.80 -1.84 4.98
N ASN A 76 17.57 -0.67 4.38
CA ASN A 76 18.37 0.52 4.60
C ASN A 76 18.19 1.07 6.02
N GLN A 77 16.96 1.09 6.55
CA GLN A 77 16.67 1.48 7.93
C GLN A 77 17.44 0.62 8.95
N LYS A 78 17.58 -0.68 8.68
CA LYS A 78 18.34 -1.63 9.54
C LYS A 78 19.85 -1.43 9.47
N ASN A 79 20.36 -0.90 8.36
CA ASN A 79 21.79 -0.73 8.10
C ASN A 79 22.17 0.76 8.20
N SER A 80 22.31 1.28 9.43
CA SER A 80 22.55 2.70 9.80
C SER A 80 23.80 3.37 9.19
N ASN A 81 24.53 2.71 8.28
CA ASN A 81 25.75 3.17 7.63
C ASN A 81 25.57 3.48 6.12
N LEU A 82 24.38 3.31 5.56
CA LEU A 82 24.13 3.65 4.16
C LEU A 82 23.80 5.14 4.03
N SER A 83 24.56 5.80 3.15
CA SER A 83 24.43 7.21 2.82
C SER A 83 22.99 7.56 2.39
N PRO A 84 22.40 8.68 2.85
CA PRO A 84 21.05 9.13 2.48
C PRO A 84 20.87 9.51 0.99
N HIS A 85 21.83 9.18 0.12
CA HIS A 85 21.94 9.70 -1.24
C HIS A 85 21.35 8.82 -2.35
N LEU A 86 20.70 7.71 -2.03
CA LEU A 86 19.82 7.02 -2.98
C LEU A 86 18.54 6.62 -2.25
N ALA A 87 17.51 7.46 -2.32
CA ALA A 87 16.16 7.02 -2.00
C ALA A 87 15.82 5.88 -3.00
N PRO A 88 15.60 4.63 -2.54
CA PRO A 88 15.30 3.51 -3.43
C PRO A 88 14.18 3.82 -4.42
N TRP A 89 13.23 4.65 -3.98
CA TRP A 89 12.09 5.10 -4.76
C TRP A 89 12.47 5.96 -5.97
N ASP A 90 13.47 6.84 -5.89
CA ASP A 90 13.80 7.77 -7.00
C ASP A 90 14.15 7.04 -8.29
N ASN A 91 14.91 5.95 -8.17
CA ASN A 91 15.27 5.11 -9.33
C ASN A 91 14.03 4.38 -9.88
N ARG A 92 13.16 3.85 -9.01
CA ARG A 92 11.94 3.15 -9.43
C ARG A 92 10.93 4.11 -10.04
N LYS A 93 10.81 5.32 -9.51
CA LYS A 93 10.02 6.43 -10.04
C LYS A 93 10.41 6.74 -11.49
N ILE A 94 11.70 6.88 -11.80
CA ILE A 94 12.17 7.13 -13.18
C ILE A 94 11.73 5.99 -14.12
N ILE A 95 11.85 4.75 -13.68
CA ILE A 95 11.45 3.57 -14.46
C ILE A 95 9.93 3.58 -14.71
N ILE A 96 9.13 3.76 -13.65
CA ILE A 96 7.67 3.81 -13.74
C ILE A 96 7.22 4.95 -14.67
N GLN A 97 7.77 6.15 -14.52
CA GLN A 97 7.46 7.30 -15.39
C GLN A 97 7.84 7.04 -16.85
N SER A 98 8.93 6.31 -17.11
CA SER A 98 9.32 5.93 -18.47
C SER A 98 8.29 4.98 -19.11
N PHE A 99 7.79 3.99 -18.35
CA PHE A 99 6.72 3.12 -18.82
C PHE A 99 5.42 3.89 -19.06
N LEU A 100 5.02 4.77 -18.14
CA LEU A 100 3.81 5.60 -18.33
C LEU A 100 3.89 6.42 -19.63
N LYS A 101 5.06 7.00 -19.92
CA LYS A 101 5.30 7.73 -21.16
C LYS A 101 5.24 6.83 -22.40
N GLU A 102 5.86 5.65 -22.35
CA GLU A 102 5.84 4.69 -23.46
C GLU A 102 4.42 4.23 -23.81
N PHE A 103 3.58 4.01 -22.80
CA PHE A 103 2.19 3.61 -22.98
C PHE A 103 1.20 4.79 -23.14
N ASN A 104 1.67 6.04 -23.19
CA ASN A 104 0.85 7.26 -23.22
C ASN A 104 -0.17 7.35 -22.06
N LEU A 105 0.25 6.94 -20.86
CA LEU A 105 -0.54 6.94 -19.62
C LEU A 105 -0.12 8.04 -18.66
N GLU A 106 0.65 9.04 -19.10
CA GLU A 106 1.03 10.18 -18.26
C GLU A 106 -0.21 11.00 -17.90
N HIS A 107 -0.63 10.91 -16.63
CA HIS A 107 -1.74 11.67 -16.07
C HIS A 107 -1.31 12.32 -14.76
N HIS A 108 -1.68 13.58 -14.55
CA HIS A 108 -1.24 14.37 -13.39
C HIS A 108 -1.52 13.66 -12.04
N THR A 109 -2.70 13.04 -11.90
CA THR A 109 -3.05 12.27 -10.70
C THR A 109 -2.12 11.08 -10.47
N ILE A 110 -1.66 10.37 -11.52
CA ILE A 110 -0.71 9.25 -11.35
C ILE A 110 0.63 9.79 -10.83
N LEU A 111 1.10 10.90 -11.40
CA LEU A 111 2.36 11.53 -10.99
C LEU A 111 2.29 12.03 -9.55
N GLU A 112 1.17 12.63 -9.15
CA GLU A 112 0.93 13.04 -7.77
C GLU A 112 0.95 11.86 -6.80
N GLN A 113 0.32 10.71 -7.15
CA GLN A 113 0.38 9.53 -6.29
C GLN A 113 1.79 8.90 -6.23
N ILE A 114 2.57 8.98 -7.32
CA ILE A 114 3.99 8.57 -7.32
C ILE A 114 4.82 9.45 -6.39
N ASP A 115 4.56 10.76 -6.37
CA ASP A 115 5.24 11.70 -5.48
C ASP A 115 4.83 11.47 -4.01
N ASN A 116 3.53 11.30 -3.76
CA ASN A 116 2.98 10.96 -2.44
C ASN A 116 3.58 9.66 -1.87
N LEU A 117 3.78 8.64 -2.70
CA LEU A 117 4.42 7.39 -2.28
C LEU A 117 5.91 7.59 -1.94
N GLY A 118 6.59 8.52 -2.61
CA GLY A 118 7.95 8.92 -2.24
C GLY A 118 8.00 9.62 -0.89
N GLU A 119 7.10 10.58 -0.67
CA GLU A 119 6.95 11.25 0.63
C GLU A 119 6.64 10.25 1.74
N TYR A 120 5.80 9.24 1.47
CA TYR A 120 5.52 8.15 2.41
C TYR A 120 6.80 7.41 2.84
N PHE A 121 7.62 6.95 1.89
CA PHE A 121 8.85 6.22 2.23
C PHE A 121 9.83 7.04 3.08
N GLU A 122 9.94 8.34 2.80
CA GLU A 122 10.76 9.26 3.59
C GLU A 122 10.20 9.42 5.01
N LEU A 123 8.89 9.69 5.12
CA LEU A 123 8.21 9.94 6.38
C LEU A 123 8.18 8.69 7.26
N GLU A 124 7.92 7.51 6.66
CA GLU A 124 7.99 6.22 7.34
C GLU A 124 9.36 6.01 7.97
N SER A 125 10.42 6.21 7.19
CA SER A 125 11.80 6.06 7.67
C SER A 125 12.13 7.01 8.82
N GLN A 126 11.63 8.25 8.76
CA GLN A 126 11.78 9.23 9.84
C GLN A 126 11.02 8.82 11.11
N LEU A 127 9.77 8.35 10.97
CA LEU A 127 8.92 7.91 12.08
C LEU A 127 9.47 6.68 12.80
N VAL A 128 10.05 5.74 12.05
CA VAL A 128 10.73 4.56 12.61
C VAL A 128 11.98 4.98 13.38
N ALA A 129 12.86 5.78 12.76
CA ALA A 129 14.16 6.15 13.31
C ALA A 129 14.09 7.17 14.47
N SER A 130 13.06 8.02 14.51
CA SER A 130 12.95 9.08 15.52
C SER A 130 12.32 8.60 16.83
N GLU A 131 12.83 9.11 17.95
CA GLU A 131 12.18 9.04 19.26
C GLU A 131 11.11 10.12 19.44
N LYS A 132 11.25 11.24 18.74
CA LYS A 132 10.32 12.37 18.78
C LYS A 132 9.55 12.42 17.46
N ILE A 133 8.30 11.99 17.52
CA ILE A 133 7.38 12.02 16.39
C ILE A 133 6.20 12.93 16.74
N THR A 134 5.46 13.39 15.73
CA THR A 134 4.23 14.17 15.91
C THR A 134 3.01 13.39 15.45
N LEU A 135 1.82 13.73 15.95
CA LEU A 135 0.59 13.15 15.44
C LEU A 135 0.39 13.49 13.95
N GLU A 136 0.73 14.71 13.55
CA GLU A 136 0.59 15.18 12.17
C GLU A 136 1.37 14.28 11.19
N ASP A 137 2.62 13.97 11.52
CA ASP A 137 3.45 13.07 10.70
C ASP A 137 2.85 11.65 10.61
N VAL A 138 2.34 11.12 11.72
CA VAL A 138 1.72 9.78 11.74
C VAL A 138 0.45 9.74 10.90
N ILE A 139 -0.38 10.78 10.99
CA ILE A 139 -1.59 10.91 10.17
C ILE A 139 -1.23 11.08 8.70
N ARG A 140 -0.26 11.93 8.37
CA ARG A 140 0.21 12.12 7.00
C ARG A 140 0.74 10.81 6.40
N ALA A 141 1.55 10.05 7.15
CA ALA A 141 2.02 8.74 6.71
C ALA A 141 0.86 7.78 6.44
N SER A 142 -0.14 7.76 7.33
CA SER A 142 -1.34 6.94 7.17
C SER A 142 -2.13 7.29 5.90
N GLU A 143 -2.25 8.59 5.58
CA GLU A 143 -2.96 9.07 4.40
C GLU A 143 -2.21 8.81 3.09
N LEU A 144 -0.88 8.78 3.14
CA LEU A 144 -0.01 8.53 1.98
C LEU A 144 0.24 7.05 1.71
N ARG A 145 0.08 6.16 2.70
CA ARG A 145 0.47 4.75 2.61
C ARG A 145 -0.17 4.01 1.44
N SER A 146 -1.46 4.19 1.20
CA SER A 146 -2.19 3.54 0.11
C SER A 146 -1.98 4.20 -1.26
N SER A 147 -0.93 5.02 -1.44
CA SER A 147 -0.63 5.68 -2.72
C SER A 147 -0.29 4.68 -3.82
N ASP A 148 0.29 3.53 -3.48
CA ASP A 148 0.52 2.41 -4.39
C ASP A 148 -0.79 1.91 -5.03
N LEU A 149 -1.80 1.63 -4.21
CA LEU A 149 -3.12 1.19 -4.65
C LEU A 149 -3.80 2.27 -5.51
N ARG A 150 -3.56 3.56 -5.20
CA ARG A 150 -4.11 4.70 -5.95
C ARG A 150 -3.40 4.94 -7.28
N ILE A 151 -2.10 4.64 -7.38
CA ILE A 151 -1.39 4.56 -8.65
C ILE A 151 -2.03 3.48 -9.53
N ILE A 152 -2.23 2.27 -8.98
CA ILE A 152 -2.86 1.15 -9.69
C ILE A 152 -4.29 1.50 -10.14
N HIS A 153 -5.08 2.11 -9.26
CA HIS A 153 -6.43 2.59 -9.59
C HIS A 153 -6.41 3.55 -10.78
N THR A 154 -5.57 4.59 -10.72
CA THR A 154 -5.57 5.63 -11.73
C THR A 154 -5.08 5.09 -13.07
N ILE A 155 -4.03 4.25 -13.08
CA ILE A 155 -3.54 3.58 -14.29
C ILE A 155 -4.62 2.70 -14.91
N LEU A 156 -5.32 1.91 -14.10
CA LEU A 156 -6.41 1.04 -14.55
C LEU A 156 -7.52 1.86 -15.24
N VAL A 157 -7.88 3.03 -14.69
CA VAL A 157 -8.87 3.93 -15.31
C VAL A 157 -8.36 4.51 -16.63
N GLN A 158 -7.10 4.95 -16.69
CA GLN A 158 -6.51 5.47 -17.93
C GLN A 158 -6.43 4.42 -19.03
N MET A 159 -5.97 3.20 -18.71
CA MET A 159 -5.85 2.10 -19.66
C MET A 159 -7.21 1.64 -20.20
N SER A 160 -8.26 1.69 -19.38
CA SER A 160 -9.62 1.34 -19.79
C SER A 160 -10.35 2.43 -20.58
N GLY A 161 -9.72 3.59 -20.79
CA GLY A 161 -10.31 4.74 -21.49
C GLY A 161 -11.54 5.32 -20.78
N LYS A 162 -11.73 5.01 -19.49
CA LYS A 162 -12.85 5.51 -18.69
C LYS A 162 -12.52 6.88 -18.13
N SER A 163 -13.54 7.69 -17.86
CA SER A 163 -13.35 8.99 -17.23
C SER A 163 -12.94 8.81 -15.76
N TYR A 164 -11.85 9.49 -15.37
CA TYR A 164 -11.48 9.60 -13.97
C TYR A 164 -12.56 10.34 -13.18
N ARG A 165 -12.91 9.79 -12.03
CA ARG A 165 -13.96 10.28 -11.11
C ARG A 165 -13.31 10.53 -9.76
N ALA A 166 -12.97 11.79 -9.48
CA ALA A 166 -12.27 12.19 -8.25
C ALA A 166 -13.07 11.85 -6.99
N GLU A 167 -14.40 11.93 -7.06
CA GLU A 167 -15.28 11.58 -5.96
C GLU A 167 -15.17 10.12 -5.52
N ILE A 168 -14.83 9.19 -6.44
CA ILE A 168 -14.60 7.78 -6.10
C ILE A 168 -13.36 7.63 -5.22
N PHE A 169 -12.31 8.39 -5.52
CA PHE A 169 -11.12 8.42 -4.67
C PHE A 169 -11.47 8.97 -3.28
N GLU A 170 -12.24 10.06 -3.21
CA GLU A 170 -12.60 10.68 -1.94
C GLU A 170 -13.42 9.76 -1.03
N ILE A 171 -14.32 8.94 -1.58
CA ILE A 171 -15.10 7.98 -0.79
C ILE A 171 -14.30 6.73 -0.43
N LEU A 172 -13.35 6.30 -1.26
CA LEU A 172 -12.56 5.09 -1.00
C LEU A 172 -11.39 5.33 -0.06
N SER A 173 -10.78 6.52 -0.10
CA SER A 173 -9.60 6.87 0.70
C SER A 173 -9.74 6.54 2.20
N PRO A 174 -10.85 6.87 2.90
CA PRO A 174 -11.01 6.48 4.30
C PRO A 174 -11.02 4.97 4.51
N THR A 175 -11.57 4.20 3.55
CA THR A 175 -11.61 2.74 3.63
C THR A 175 -10.25 2.09 3.38
N GLU A 176 -9.43 2.71 2.53
CA GLU A 176 -8.05 2.29 2.26
C GLU A 176 -7.20 2.49 3.52
N ILE A 177 -7.24 3.69 4.11
CA ILE A 177 -6.49 4.01 5.33
C ILE A 177 -6.89 3.09 6.51
N LEU A 178 -8.18 2.83 6.68
CA LEU A 178 -8.64 1.91 7.72
C LEU A 178 -8.24 0.45 7.45
N SER A 179 -8.05 0.08 6.19
CA SER A 179 -7.52 -1.24 5.83
C SER A 179 -6.02 -1.34 6.18
N GLU A 180 -5.23 -0.28 5.99
CA GLU A 180 -3.84 -0.22 6.47
C GLU A 180 -3.75 -0.36 7.99
N PHE A 181 -4.63 0.31 8.74
CA PHE A 181 -4.70 0.16 10.20
C PHE A 181 -5.00 -1.28 10.59
N GLN A 182 -5.94 -1.91 9.89
CA GLN A 182 -6.26 -3.32 10.10
C GLN A 182 -5.06 -4.23 9.83
N ASP A 183 -4.34 -4.01 8.75
CA ASP A 183 -3.17 -4.81 8.41
C ASP A 183 -2.07 -4.65 9.46
N ASP A 184 -1.84 -3.41 9.90
CA ASP A 184 -0.92 -3.10 11.00
C ASP A 184 -1.31 -3.78 12.32
N PHE A 185 -2.60 -3.94 12.63
CA PHE A 185 -2.99 -4.71 13.82
C PHE A 185 -2.67 -6.20 13.69
N CYS A 186 -2.85 -6.77 12.50
CA CYS A 186 -2.53 -8.17 12.22
C CYS A 186 -1.01 -8.44 12.29
N SER A 187 -0.19 -7.47 11.88
CA SER A 187 1.27 -7.61 11.82
C SER A 187 2.01 -6.97 13.00
N TYR A 188 1.32 -6.25 13.90
CA TYR A 188 1.90 -5.45 14.99
C TYR A 188 3.10 -6.09 15.69
N LYS A 189 2.94 -7.31 16.23
CA LYS A 189 4.04 -8.00 16.95
C LYS A 189 5.25 -8.27 16.06
N ARG A 190 5.03 -8.59 14.78
CA ARG A 190 6.08 -8.89 13.82
C ARG A 190 6.81 -7.61 13.43
N ASP A 191 6.07 -6.55 13.12
CA ASP A 191 6.65 -5.30 12.62
C ASP A 191 7.47 -4.61 13.73
N VAL A 192 6.91 -4.51 14.94
CA VAL A 192 7.62 -3.95 16.10
C VAL A 192 8.88 -4.75 16.42
N ALA A 193 8.82 -6.09 16.37
CA ALA A 193 9.99 -6.93 16.60
C ALA A 193 11.05 -6.79 15.50
N ALA A 194 10.64 -6.52 14.27
CA ALA A 194 11.52 -6.28 13.13
C ALA A 194 12.05 -4.83 13.07
N GLY A 195 11.50 -3.92 13.88
CA GLY A 195 11.77 -2.48 13.81
C GLY A 195 11.16 -1.81 12.58
N ASN A 196 10.16 -2.44 11.96
CA ASN A 196 9.45 -1.90 10.80
C ASN A 196 8.34 -0.95 11.28
N TYR A 197 7.89 -0.07 10.39
CA TYR A 197 6.79 0.85 10.70
C TYR A 197 5.51 0.10 11.05
N ASN A 198 4.76 0.65 12.00
CA ASN A 198 3.44 0.19 12.33
C ASN A 198 2.66 1.35 12.98
N THR A 199 1.45 1.63 12.49
CA THR A 199 0.66 2.77 12.94
C THR A 199 0.37 2.69 14.44
N TYR A 200 -0.05 1.54 14.96
CA TYR A 200 -0.34 1.40 16.39
C TYR A 200 0.90 1.61 17.26
N TRP A 201 2.07 1.16 16.79
CA TRP A 201 3.34 1.43 17.46
C TRP A 201 3.66 2.92 17.49
N MET A 202 3.38 3.68 16.43
CA MET A 202 3.54 5.13 16.43
C MET A 202 2.60 5.81 17.44
N PHE A 203 1.35 5.36 17.54
CA PHE A 203 0.44 5.84 18.59
C PHE A 203 0.94 5.51 20.00
N GLN A 204 1.58 4.37 20.21
CA GLN A 204 2.23 4.04 21.49
C GLN A 204 3.44 4.93 21.79
N LYS A 205 4.26 5.29 20.79
CA LYS A 205 5.34 6.27 20.97
C LYS A 205 4.79 7.63 21.42
N LEU A 206 3.63 8.04 20.90
CA LEU A 206 2.99 9.33 21.22
C LEU A 206 2.26 9.33 22.58
N TYR A 207 1.50 8.28 22.88
CA TYR A 207 0.49 8.28 23.94
C TYR A 207 0.67 7.18 24.98
N GLY A 208 1.67 6.31 24.83
CA GLY A 208 1.95 5.20 25.75
C GLY A 208 0.77 4.24 25.86
N GLU A 209 0.32 3.97 27.09
CA GLU A 209 -0.77 3.03 27.38
C GLU A 209 -2.13 3.48 26.83
N GLU A 210 -2.31 4.77 26.55
CA GLU A 210 -3.57 5.35 26.05
C GLU A 210 -3.71 5.31 24.51
N ALA A 211 -2.71 4.75 23.81
CA ALA A 211 -2.63 4.72 22.35
C ALA A 211 -3.93 4.24 21.65
N HIS A 212 -4.60 3.23 22.21
CA HIS A 212 -5.82 2.67 21.65
C HIS A 212 -7.00 3.63 21.69
N HIS A 213 -7.09 4.52 22.68
CA HIS A 213 -8.13 5.55 22.73
C HIS A 213 -7.93 6.61 21.64
N TYR A 214 -6.70 7.05 21.44
CA TYR A 214 -6.38 8.04 20.41
C TYR A 214 -6.50 7.46 19.00
N LEU A 215 -6.03 6.24 18.77
CA LEU A 215 -6.21 5.58 17.47
C LEU A 215 -7.69 5.30 17.18
N LYS A 216 -8.49 4.96 18.20
CA LYS A 216 -9.94 4.82 18.05
C LYS A 216 -10.61 6.12 17.60
N ALA A 217 -10.18 7.26 18.12
CA ALA A 217 -10.70 8.56 17.70
C ALA A 217 -10.40 8.83 16.21
N GLU A 218 -9.21 8.47 15.73
CA GLU A 218 -8.86 8.58 14.30
C GLU A 218 -9.65 7.59 13.42
N ILE A 219 -9.86 6.36 13.89
CA ILE A 219 -10.73 5.40 13.23
C ILE A 219 -12.16 5.96 13.08
N ASP A 220 -12.70 6.59 14.12
CA ASP A 220 -14.00 7.25 14.07
C ASP A 220 -14.02 8.45 13.13
N ARG A 221 -12.92 9.23 13.07
CA ARG A 221 -12.79 10.34 12.13
C ARG A 221 -12.89 9.85 10.69
N TYR A 222 -12.13 8.82 10.30
CA TYR A 222 -12.21 8.25 8.95
C TYR A 222 -13.56 7.58 8.69
N LYS A 223 -14.17 6.95 9.69
CA LYS A 223 -15.52 6.41 9.58
C LYS A 223 -16.53 7.49 9.23
N ASN A 224 -16.52 8.60 9.97
CA ASN A 224 -17.42 9.73 9.74
C ASN A 224 -17.14 10.39 8.38
N LEU A 225 -15.87 10.52 7.99
CA LEU A 225 -15.48 11.04 6.68
C LEU A 225 -16.06 10.20 5.54
N PHE A 226 -15.98 8.87 5.64
CA PHE A 226 -16.64 7.98 4.68
C PHE A 226 -18.15 8.24 4.59
N GLU A 227 -18.83 8.30 5.74
CA GLU A 227 -20.28 8.51 5.82
C GLU A 227 -20.71 9.90 5.28
N GLU A 228 -19.87 10.93 5.44
CA GLU A 228 -20.08 12.25 4.87
C GLU A 228 -19.92 12.24 3.35
N LYS A 229 -18.84 11.62 2.84
CA LYS A 229 -18.61 11.51 1.39
C LYS A 229 -19.68 10.66 0.70
N LEU A 230 -20.14 9.59 1.35
CA LEU A 230 -21.22 8.73 0.85
C LEU A 230 -22.50 9.52 0.51
N LYS A 231 -22.87 10.52 1.33
CA LYS A 231 -24.09 11.32 1.11
C LYS A 231 -24.08 12.13 -0.18
N LEU A 232 -22.91 12.34 -0.79
CA LEU A 232 -22.74 13.08 -2.04
C LEU A 232 -23.06 12.23 -3.28
N PHE A 233 -23.19 10.91 -3.12
CA PHE A 233 -23.43 9.98 -4.22
C PHE A 233 -24.92 9.79 -4.50
N PRO A 234 -25.31 9.39 -5.72
CA PRO A 234 -26.68 8.95 -6.02
C PRO A 234 -27.09 7.75 -5.14
N GLU A 235 -28.38 7.63 -4.82
CA GLU A 235 -28.91 6.58 -3.91
C GLU A 235 -28.48 5.15 -4.32
N GLU A 236 -28.48 4.85 -5.62
CA GLU A 236 -28.05 3.54 -6.14
C GLU A 236 -26.58 3.24 -5.84
N GLU A 237 -25.69 4.23 -6.01
CA GLU A 237 -24.27 4.08 -5.65
C GLU A 237 -24.10 4.03 -4.12
N GLN A 238 -24.90 4.79 -3.37
CA GLN A 238 -24.86 4.75 -1.90
C GLN A 238 -25.14 3.36 -1.35
N GLU A 239 -26.16 2.66 -1.86
CA GLU A 239 -26.49 1.29 -1.42
C GLU A 239 -25.29 0.35 -1.61
N ARG A 240 -24.64 0.45 -2.77
CA ARG A 240 -23.48 -0.36 -3.12
C ARG A 240 -22.30 -0.14 -2.18
N TYR A 241 -21.95 1.13 -1.91
CA TYR A 241 -20.86 1.46 -0.99
C TYR A 241 -21.21 1.11 0.46
N THR A 242 -22.45 1.34 0.89
CA THR A 242 -22.96 0.95 2.23
C THR A 242 -22.82 -0.55 2.47
N LYS A 243 -23.11 -1.38 1.46
CA LYS A 243 -22.97 -2.83 1.56
C LYS A 243 -21.52 -3.27 1.72
N LYS A 244 -20.58 -2.65 0.98
CA LYS A 244 -19.14 -2.90 1.15
C LYS A 244 -18.67 -2.47 2.54
N TRP A 245 -19.09 -1.28 2.96
CA TRP A 245 -18.76 -0.69 4.26
C TRP A 245 -19.25 -1.54 5.43
N SER A 246 -20.50 -2.01 5.37
CA SER A 246 -21.07 -2.89 6.39
C SER A 246 -20.30 -4.21 6.52
N ARG A 247 -19.79 -4.75 5.41
CA ARG A 247 -18.95 -5.96 5.42
C ARG A 247 -17.59 -5.70 6.07
N PHE A 248 -16.97 -4.54 5.81
CA PHE A 248 -15.73 -4.13 6.46
C PHE A 248 -15.89 -4.13 7.98
N TRP A 249 -16.89 -3.41 8.51
CA TRP A 249 -17.14 -3.35 9.96
C TRP A 249 -17.58 -4.67 10.57
N LYS A 250 -18.26 -5.53 9.81
CA LYS A 250 -18.57 -6.89 10.27
C LYS A 250 -17.30 -7.73 10.41
N ARG A 251 -16.38 -7.64 9.46
CA ARG A 251 -15.11 -8.39 9.47
C ARG A 251 -14.17 -7.87 10.55
N TYR A 252 -14.08 -6.56 10.72
CA TYR A 252 -13.16 -5.90 11.65
C TYR A 252 -13.91 -5.26 12.81
N SER A 253 -14.82 -6.01 13.41
CA SER A 253 -15.70 -5.52 14.49
C SER A 253 -14.94 -5.04 15.72
N TYR A 254 -13.71 -5.50 15.93
CA TYR A 254 -12.83 -5.04 17.02
C TYR A 254 -12.47 -3.55 16.89
N LEU A 255 -12.51 -2.96 15.69
CA LEU A 255 -12.30 -1.52 15.50
C LEU A 255 -13.40 -0.66 16.13
N SER A 256 -14.50 -1.26 16.60
CA SER A 256 -15.62 -0.54 17.25
C SER A 256 -15.32 -0.09 18.68
N SER A 257 -14.28 -0.61 19.33
CA SER A 257 -13.94 -0.31 20.73
C SER A 257 -12.44 -0.13 20.89
N ALA A 258 -12.04 0.91 21.63
CA ALA A 258 -10.64 1.12 21.99
C ALA A 258 -10.07 -0.10 22.75
N GLU A 259 -10.85 -0.71 23.64
CA GLU A 259 -10.40 -1.88 24.41
C GLU A 259 -10.18 -3.11 23.53
N LEU A 260 -11.03 -3.31 22.52
CA LEU A 260 -10.87 -4.40 21.57
C LEU A 260 -9.66 -4.16 20.65
N ILE A 261 -9.40 -2.92 20.24
CA ILE A 261 -8.18 -2.53 19.51
C ILE A 261 -6.94 -2.91 20.34
N ARG A 262 -6.91 -2.51 21.61
CA ARG A 262 -5.80 -2.84 22.51
C ARG A 262 -5.62 -4.34 22.65
N GLN A 263 -6.71 -5.08 22.87
CA GLN A 263 -6.69 -6.52 22.99
C GLN A 263 -6.10 -7.18 21.73
N VAL A 264 -6.61 -6.83 20.55
CA VAL A 264 -6.16 -7.37 19.28
C VAL A 264 -4.70 -7.07 19.00
N ALA A 265 -4.23 -5.84 19.28
CA ALA A 265 -2.81 -5.52 19.10
C ALA A 265 -1.90 -6.37 20.01
N LEU A 266 -2.31 -6.62 21.26
CA LEU A 266 -1.51 -7.36 22.24
C LEU A 266 -1.60 -8.88 22.10
N GLU A 267 -2.74 -9.41 21.69
CA GLU A 267 -3.00 -10.86 21.62
C GLU A 267 -2.80 -11.38 20.19
N GLY A 268 -3.03 -10.52 19.18
CA GLY A 268 -3.16 -10.87 17.77
C GLY A 268 -4.64 -10.99 17.40
N VAL A 269 -4.95 -10.93 16.10
CA VAL A 269 -6.31 -11.24 15.62
C VAL A 269 -6.51 -12.75 15.69
N GLU A 270 -7.42 -13.24 16.53
CA GLU A 270 -7.99 -14.58 16.36
C GLU A 270 -8.81 -14.57 15.07
N ASN A 271 -8.16 -14.90 13.95
CA ASN A 271 -8.85 -15.14 12.70
C ASN A 271 -9.69 -16.40 12.87
N ASN A 272 -10.96 -16.24 13.26
CA ASN A 272 -12.00 -17.22 12.97
C ASN A 272 -12.30 -17.14 11.46
N GLU A 273 -11.40 -17.70 10.64
CA GLU A 273 -11.70 -18.14 9.27
C GLU A 273 -11.80 -19.67 9.23
#